data_AF-A0A1N7P3Y4-F1
#
_entry.id   AF-A0A1N7P3Y4-F1
#
_cell.length_a   1.000
_cell.length_b   1.000
_cell.length_c   1.000
_cell.angle_alpha   90.00
_cell.angle_beta   90.00
_cell.angle_gamma   90.00
#
_symmetry.space_group_name_H-M   'P 1'
#
loop_
_entity.id
_entity.type
_entity.pdbx_description
1 polymer ?
#
loop_
_entity_poly.entity_id
_entity_poly.type
_entity_poly.pdbx_seq_one_letter_code
_entity_poly.pdbx_strand_id
1 'polypeptide(L)'
;MENLIYQKIKEYDIKMNSFTISFTGRPLLIDDLISLYRFRNAIAKKEDIKKLTQQIHDDFCKIKEQSHENIKFVTTRYDGISRIFFFSEDYSKIFSDFIFP
;
A
#
# COMPACT_ATOMS: atom_id res chain seq x y z
N MET A 1 17.04 -5.69 5.25
CA MET A 1 15.71 -5.46 4.64
C MET A 1 14.90 -4.49 5.47
N GLU A 2 14.64 -4.76 6.75
CA GLU A 2 13.89 -3.84 7.63
C GLU A 2 14.47 -2.42 7.67
N ASN A 3 15.80 -2.29 7.83
CA ASN A 3 16.46 -0.98 7.81
C ASN A 3 16.18 -0.20 6.51
N LEU A 4 16.14 -0.88 5.36
CA LEU A 4 15.80 -0.25 4.07
C LEU A 4 14.35 0.23 4.07
N ILE A 5 13.41 -0.60 4.54
CA ILE A 5 11.99 -0.23 4.65
C ILE A 5 11.82 0.98 5.57
N TYR A 6 12.45 0.96 6.75
CA TYR A 6 12.46 2.08 7.69
C TYR A 6 12.98 3.36 7.05
N GLN A 7 14.11 3.27 6.37
CA GLN A 7 14.71 4.41 5.67
C GLN A 7 13.75 4.94 4.59
N LYS A 8 13.17 4.06 3.76
CA LYS A 8 12.27 4.46 2.68
C LYS A 8 11.00 5.13 3.17
N ILE A 9 10.43 4.66 4.28
CA ILE A 9 9.25 5.29 4.86
C ILE A 9 9.59 6.66 5.46
N LYS A 10 10.77 6.82 6.10
CA LYS A 10 11.23 8.14 6.58
C LYS A 10 11.53 9.12 5.44
N GLU A 11 12.09 8.64 4.33
CA GLU A 11 12.30 9.44 3.12
C GLU A 11 10.97 9.88 2.49
N TYR A 12 9.96 9.00 2.54
CA TYR A 12 8.62 9.27 2.00
C TYR A 12 7.81 10.22 2.88
N ASP A 13 7.88 10.07 4.20
CA ASP A 13 7.19 10.91 5.17
C ASP A 13 8.11 11.24 6.35
N ILE A 14 8.75 12.41 6.27
CA ILE A 14 9.69 12.91 7.28
C ILE A 14 9.04 13.18 8.63
N LYS A 15 7.70 13.20 8.73
CA LYS A 15 7.00 13.39 10.01
C LYS A 15 6.88 12.08 10.78
N MET A 16 7.01 10.93 10.13
CA MET A 16 6.99 9.61 10.77
C MET A 16 8.34 9.31 11.44
N ASN A 17 8.60 9.96 12.58
CA ASN A 17 9.88 9.87 13.30
C ASN A 17 10.03 8.57 14.09
N SER A 18 8.93 8.04 14.64
CA SER A 18 8.89 6.81 15.42
C SER A 18 7.68 5.97 14.99
N PHE A 19 7.94 4.79 14.44
CA PHE A 19 6.92 3.84 14.02
C PHE A 19 7.43 2.40 14.12
N THR A 20 6.51 1.46 14.21
CA THR A 20 6.82 0.02 14.07
C THR A 20 6.36 -0.46 12.70
N ILE A 21 7.12 -1.34 12.06
CA ILE A 21 6.71 -1.98 10.80
C ILE A 21 6.27 -3.42 11.01
N SER A 22 5.40 -3.91 10.13
CA SER A 22 5.01 -5.31 9.99
C SER A 22 4.83 -5.63 8.51
N PHE A 23 5.42 -6.73 8.04
CA PHE A 23 5.34 -7.16 6.64
C PHE A 23 5.56 -8.67 6.55
N THR A 24 5.01 -9.32 5.52
CA THR A 24 5.10 -10.78 5.35
C THR A 24 6.22 -11.21 4.41
N GLY A 25 6.88 -10.27 3.72
CA GLY A 25 7.91 -10.56 2.72
C GLY A 25 7.37 -11.09 1.40
N ARG A 26 6.11 -11.54 1.36
CA ARG A 26 5.50 -12.20 0.21
C ARG A 26 5.02 -11.18 -0.82
N PRO A 27 5.49 -11.25 -2.08
CA PRO A 27 4.91 -10.47 -3.15
C PRO A 27 3.48 -10.94 -3.43
N LEU A 28 2.63 -10.01 -3.85
CA LEU A 28 1.28 -10.27 -4.32
C LEU A 28 1.15 -9.75 -5.75
N LEU A 29 0.49 -10.54 -6.59
CA LEU A 29 0.24 -10.21 -7.99
C LEU A 29 -0.69 -9.00 -8.09
N ILE A 30 -0.31 -8.02 -8.90
CA ILE A 30 -1.09 -6.79 -9.06
C ILE A 30 -2.44 -7.08 -9.70
N ASP A 31 -2.52 -8.01 -10.66
CA ASP A 31 -3.78 -8.34 -11.35
C ASP A 31 -4.84 -8.93 -10.38
N ASP A 32 -4.40 -9.71 -9.38
CA ASP A 32 -5.27 -10.22 -8.32
C ASP A 32 -5.80 -9.08 -7.46
N LEU A 33 -4.95 -8.10 -7.15
CA LEU A 33 -5.30 -6.93 -6.34
C LEU A 33 -6.24 -5.98 -7.07
N ILE A 34 -6.02 -5.73 -8.37
CA ILE A 34 -6.93 -4.97 -9.24
C ILE A 34 -8.31 -5.65 -9.21
N SER A 35 -8.36 -6.96 -9.47
CA SER A 35 -9.62 -7.72 -9.45
C SER A 35 -10.32 -7.65 -8.09
N LEU A 36 -9.57 -7.80 -7.00
CA LEU A 36 -10.09 -7.72 -5.63
C LEU A 36 -10.67 -6.35 -5.32
N TYR A 37 -9.97 -5.26 -5.64
CA TYR A 37 -10.41 -3.92 -5.30
C TYR A 37 -11.53 -3.41 -6.20
N ARG A 38 -11.60 -3.86 -7.45
CA ARG A 38 -12.78 -3.69 -8.30
C ARG A 38 -14.02 -4.34 -7.66
N PHE A 39 -13.88 -5.59 -7.17
CA PHE A 39 -14.98 -6.27 -6.48
C PHE A 39 -15.37 -5.56 -5.18
N ARG A 40 -14.38 -5.16 -4.34
CA ARG A 40 -14.63 -4.42 -3.09
C ARG A 40 -15.38 -3.11 -3.33
N ASN A 41 -15.02 -2.37 -4.39
CA ASN A 41 -15.72 -1.16 -4.78
C ASN A 41 -17.18 -1.43 -5.14
N ALA A 42 -17.44 -2.48 -5.93
CA ALA A 42 -18.79 -2.84 -6.36
C ALA A 42 -19.72 -3.22 -5.19
N ILE A 43 -19.19 -3.80 -4.11
CA ILE A 43 -19.97 -4.18 -2.92
C ILE A 43 -19.97 -3.11 -1.81
N ALA A 44 -19.23 -2.01 -1.98
CA ALA A 44 -19.15 -0.95 -0.99
C ALA A 44 -20.49 -0.21 -0.87
N LYS A 45 -21.08 -0.22 0.33
CA LYS A 45 -22.37 0.43 0.60
C LYS A 45 -22.25 1.91 0.93
N LYS A 46 -21.10 2.34 1.45
CA LYS A 46 -20.84 3.72 1.85
C LYS A 46 -19.97 4.42 0.81
N GLU A 47 -20.28 5.68 0.53
CA GLU A 47 -19.63 6.47 -0.53
C GLU A 47 -18.16 6.75 -0.25
N ASP A 48 -17.80 6.98 1.01
CA ASP A 48 -16.41 7.11 1.47
C ASP A 48 -15.59 5.84 1.19
N ILE A 49 -16.15 4.67 1.52
CA ILE A 49 -15.51 3.38 1.24
C ILE A 49 -15.43 3.12 -0.26
N LYS A 50 -16.44 3.52 -1.04
CA LYS A 50 -16.41 3.42 -2.49
C LYS A 50 -15.30 4.27 -3.09
N LYS A 51 -15.17 5.53 -2.68
CA LYS A 51 -14.07 6.41 -3.11
C LYS A 51 -12.70 5.84 -2.75
N LEU A 52 -12.52 5.37 -1.51
CA LEU A 52 -11.26 4.78 -1.06
C LEU A 52 -10.88 3.53 -1.85
N THR A 53 -11.84 2.61 -2.04
CA THR A 53 -11.58 1.37 -2.81
C THR A 53 -11.33 1.64 -4.30
N GLN A 54 -11.98 2.65 -4.88
CA GLN A 54 -11.69 3.10 -6.25
C GLN A 54 -10.28 3.68 -6.36
N GLN A 55 -9.89 4.55 -5.43
CA GLN A 55 -8.54 5.11 -5.40
C GLN A 55 -7.47 4.02 -5.33
N ILE A 56 -7.64 3.03 -4.44
CA ILE A 56 -6.68 1.93 -4.30
C ILE A 56 -6.64 1.07 -5.57
N HIS A 57 -7.78 0.81 -6.21
CA HIS A 57 -7.84 0.13 -7.50
C HIS A 57 -7.04 0.88 -8.57
N ASP A 58 -7.26 2.19 -8.69
CA ASP A 58 -6.62 3.02 -9.71
C ASP A 58 -5.10 3.11 -9.48
N ASP A 59 -4.66 3.13 -8.22
CA ASP A 59 -3.25 3.05 -7.87
C ASP A 59 -2.62 1.73 -8.34
N PHE A 60 -3.30 0.60 -8.18
CA PHE A 60 -2.80 -0.68 -8.70
C PHE A 60 -2.72 -0.71 -10.23
N CYS A 61 -3.70 -0.14 -10.94
CA CYS A 61 -3.63 0.01 -12.40
C CYS A 61 -2.40 0.83 -12.82
N LYS A 62 -2.14 1.97 -12.17
CA LYS A 62 -0.96 2.82 -12.45
C LYS A 62 0.37 2.11 -12.16
N ILE A 63 0.40 1.24 -11.15
CA ILE A 63 1.58 0.44 -10.84
C ILE A 63 1.81 -0.60 -11.93
N LYS A 64 0.74 -1.26 -12.42
CA LYS A 64 0.81 -2.21 -13.53
C LYS A 64 1.31 -1.56 -14.82
N GLU A 65 0.86 -0.35 -15.13
CA GLU A 65 1.32 0.43 -16.28
C GLU A 65 2.85 0.71 -16.25
N GLN A 66 3.44 0.74 -15.06
CA GLN A 66 4.90 0.85 -14.87
C GLN A 66 5.65 -0.48 -15.05
N SER A 67 5.00 -1.50 -15.62
CA SER A 67 5.56 -2.85 -15.86
C SER A 67 5.97 -3.61 -14.59
N HIS A 68 5.34 -3.30 -13.45
CA HIS A 68 5.46 -4.10 -12.25
C HIS A 68 4.39 -5.19 -12.25
N GLU A 69 4.79 -6.42 -11.92
CA GLU A 69 3.90 -7.58 -11.85
C GLU A 69 3.46 -7.89 -10.41
N ASN A 70 4.32 -7.60 -9.43
CA ASN A 70 4.01 -7.78 -8.03
C ASN A 70 4.31 -6.55 -7.19
N ILE A 71 3.65 -6.49 -6.03
CA ILE A 71 3.97 -5.55 -4.95
C ILE A 71 4.11 -6.28 -3.61
N LYS A 72 4.72 -5.61 -2.65
CA LYS A 72 4.75 -6.04 -1.25
C LYS A 72 4.05 -5.01 -0.38
N PHE A 73 3.42 -5.49 0.70
CA PHE A 73 2.74 -4.64 1.65
C PHE A 73 3.59 -4.47 2.90
N VAL A 74 3.73 -3.24 3.35
CA VAL A 74 4.30 -2.90 4.65
C VAL A 74 3.26 -2.14 5.43
N THR A 75 2.88 -2.64 6.61
CA THR A 75 2.05 -1.91 7.55
C THR A 75 2.94 -1.19 8.54
N THR A 76 2.68 0.09 8.79
CA THR A 76 3.26 0.83 9.89
C THR A 76 2.21 1.16 10.94
N ARG A 77 2.67 1.27 12.18
CA ARG A 77 1.89 1.83 13.28
C ARG A 77 2.65 2.99 13.89
N TYR A 78 1.99 4.13 13.96
CA TYR A 78 2.49 5.32 14.66
C TYR A 78 1.29 6.02 15.30
N ASP A 79 1.43 6.46 16.54
CA ASP A 79 0.41 7.26 17.24
C ASP A 79 -1.03 6.70 17.15
N GLY A 80 -1.17 5.38 17.28
CA GLY A 80 -2.46 4.67 17.17
C GLY A 80 -3.00 4.51 15.75
N ILE A 81 -2.36 5.09 14.74
CA ILE A 81 -2.76 5.02 13.33
C ILE A 81 -2.05 3.84 12.65
N SER A 82 -2.83 3.03 11.93
CA SER A 82 -2.30 1.99 11.03
C SER A 82 -2.31 2.49 9.59
N ARG A 83 -1.14 2.50 8.96
CA ARG A 83 -0.94 2.90 7.56
C ARG A 83 -0.36 1.75 6.78
N ILE A 84 -0.83 1.53 5.55
CA ILE A 84 -0.28 0.53 4.64
C ILE A 84 0.46 1.23 3.52
N PHE A 85 1.65 0.74 3.20
CA PHE A 85 2.46 1.14 2.06
C PHE A 85 2.56 0.01 1.04
N PHE A 86 2.46 0.38 -0.23
CA PHE A 86 2.68 -0.51 -1.38
C PHE A 86 4.11 -0.33 -1.88
N PHE A 87 4.91 -1.38 -1.74
CA PHE A 87 6.31 -1.37 -2.12
C PHE A 87 6.57 -2.18 -3.39
N SER A 88 7.64 -1.82 -4.09
CA SER A 88 8.30 -2.70 -5.04
C SER A 88 8.80 -3.98 -4.36
N GLU A 89 9.03 -5.04 -5.14
CA GLU A 89 9.42 -6.35 -4.61
C GLU A 89 10.74 -6.33 -3.82
N ASP A 90 11.65 -5.42 -4.19
CA ASP A 90 12.95 -5.20 -3.55
C ASP A 90 12.89 -4.14 -2.42
N TYR A 91 11.71 -3.57 -2.14
CA TYR A 91 11.47 -2.47 -1.21
C TYR A 91 12.19 -1.15 -1.53
N SER A 92 12.71 -0.97 -2.75
CA SER A 92 13.43 0.25 -3.13
C SER A 92 12.52 1.45 -3.38
N LYS A 93 11.24 1.21 -3.72
CA LYS A 93 10.26 2.23 -4.09
C LYS A 93 8.94 2.01 -3.36
N ILE A 94 8.35 3.10 -2.88
CA ILE A 94 6.96 3.18 -2.42
C ILE A 94 6.13 3.68 -3.59
N PHE A 95 5.08 2.95 -3.95
CA PHE A 95 4.16 3.33 -5.03
C PHE A 95 3.02 4.20 -4.54
N SER A 96 2.41 3.81 -3.43
CA SER A 96 1.29 4.52 -2.79
C SER A 96 1.18 4.05 -1.35
N ASP A 97 0.34 4.72 -0.60
CA ASP A 97 -0.02 4.37 0.76
C ASP A 97 -1.49 4.69 1.02
N PHE A 98 -2.06 4.09 2.06
CA PHE A 98 -3.34 4.54 2.58
C PHE A 98 -3.46 4.25 4.08
N ILE A 99 -4.29 5.06 4.74
CA ILE A 99 -4.63 4.92 6.15
C ILE A 99 -5.99 4.23 6.25
N PHE A 100 -6.11 3.24 7.13
CA PHE A 100 -7.44 2.70 7.44
C PHE A 100 -8.23 3.70 8.29
N PRO A 101 -9.49 3.99 7.93
CA PRO A 101 -10.40 4.71 8.81
C PRO A 101 -10.79 3.87 10.04
#